data_AF-A0A4P8WG74-F1
#
_entry.id   AF-A0A4P8WG74-F1
#
_cell.length_a   1.000
_cell.length_b   1.000
_cell.length_c   1.000
_cell.angle_alpha   90.00
_cell.angle_beta   90.00
_cell.angle_gamma   90.00
#
_symmetry.space_group_name_H-M   'P 1'
#
loop_
_entity.id
_entity.type
_entity.pdbx_description
1 polymer ?
#
loop_
_entity_poly.entity_id
_entity_poly.type
_entity_poly.pdbx_seq_one_letter_code
_entity_poly.pdbx_strand_id
1 'polypeptide(L)'
;MDEITFAVLGTGGIGRRALEVSQHKDALTPVAACDRHGVAFDGDGLDVDELLAATEGNIDNEVATDGGSGGTTAAEGGVKQHGQQRGVVASSQARPSEDPIQEVIDRGDEIDAVLLALPNYEHDFIPRTADRFVDGDYAGVLVDVLKRSRVIGMLDDRSEDFEAAGITFVCGAGATPGLLTGAAALAAQSFVEVTDVDIHWGVGLKSGYEDNRGTVREDIAHLPEYDIETARELSEAEIEAIIDDHDGVIEFEDMEHADDVLLERAGVCDAEDVTVGGILDVRNDEKPTTTTVRVTGRTFDGETATNTFELGDETSMEANVNGPALGYLKTGVRRNRAGEYGVFGPADLLPGF
;
A
#
# COMPACT_ATOMS: atom_id res chain seq x y z
N MET A 1 -2.25 1.14 -27.87
CA MET A 1 -2.88 0.08 -27.07
C MET A 1 -2.77 0.60 -25.67
N ASP A 2 -3.85 1.20 -25.20
CA ASP A 2 -3.84 2.00 -23.97
C ASP A 2 -4.42 1.20 -22.81
N GLU A 3 -4.96 0.01 -23.10
CA GLU A 3 -5.45 -0.94 -22.12
C GLU A 3 -4.30 -1.56 -21.34
N ILE A 4 -4.52 -1.69 -20.03
CA ILE A 4 -3.59 -2.22 -19.05
C ILE A 4 -4.36 -3.26 -18.25
N THR A 5 -3.89 -4.49 -18.34
CA THR A 5 -4.35 -5.60 -17.50
C THR A 5 -3.56 -5.59 -16.20
N PHE A 6 -4.22 -5.80 -15.06
CA PHE A 6 -3.49 -5.87 -13.80
C PHE A 6 -4.03 -6.91 -12.84
N ALA A 7 -3.15 -7.34 -11.94
CA ALA A 7 -3.46 -8.24 -10.84
C ALA A 7 -3.39 -7.52 -9.49
N VAL A 8 -4.15 -8.00 -8.51
CA VAL A 8 -4.07 -7.56 -7.11
C VAL A 8 -3.67 -8.75 -6.23
N LEU A 9 -2.52 -8.66 -5.58
CA LEU A 9 -2.13 -9.61 -4.53
C LEU A 9 -2.56 -9.07 -3.17
N GLY A 10 -3.40 -9.80 -2.46
CA GLY A 10 -4.00 -9.40 -1.19
C GLY A 10 -5.36 -8.73 -1.37
N THR A 11 -6.44 -9.45 -1.07
CA THR A 11 -7.82 -8.92 -1.13
C THR A 11 -8.34 -8.48 0.25
N GLY A 12 -7.48 -7.82 1.04
CA GLY A 12 -7.85 -7.11 2.26
C GLY A 12 -8.49 -5.75 1.98
N GLY A 13 -8.54 -4.85 2.98
CA GLY A 13 -9.10 -3.51 2.85
C GLY A 13 -8.55 -2.73 1.64
N ILE A 14 -7.23 -2.63 1.51
CA ILE A 14 -6.59 -1.93 0.38
C ILE A 14 -6.90 -2.61 -0.97
N GLY A 15 -6.63 -3.91 -1.12
CA GLY A 15 -6.80 -4.58 -2.41
C GLY A 15 -8.24 -4.60 -2.92
N ARG A 16 -9.24 -4.78 -2.03
CA ARG A 16 -10.66 -4.67 -2.40
C ARG A 16 -10.99 -3.27 -2.91
N ARG A 17 -10.48 -2.22 -2.25
CA ARG A 17 -10.70 -0.83 -2.68
C ARG A 17 -9.93 -0.49 -3.95
N ALA A 18 -8.77 -1.09 -4.19
CA ALA A 18 -8.09 -0.99 -5.48
C ALA A 18 -8.96 -1.54 -6.62
N LEU A 19 -9.57 -2.71 -6.43
CA LEU A 19 -10.50 -3.29 -7.40
C LEU A 19 -11.72 -2.38 -7.62
N GLU A 20 -12.34 -1.87 -6.56
CA GLU A 20 -13.47 -0.94 -6.64
C GLU A 20 -13.12 0.35 -7.40
N VAL A 21 -12.02 1.01 -7.03
CA VAL A 21 -11.56 2.25 -7.69
C VAL A 21 -11.21 2.01 -9.15
N SER A 22 -10.69 0.83 -9.50
CA SER A 22 -10.32 0.50 -10.88
C SER A 22 -11.51 0.55 -11.85
N GLN A 23 -12.74 0.26 -11.38
CA GLN A 23 -13.95 0.37 -12.21
C GLN A 23 -14.24 1.79 -12.69
N HIS A 24 -13.65 2.80 -12.04
CA HIS A 24 -13.80 4.21 -12.36
C HIS A 24 -12.62 4.77 -13.15
N LYS A 25 -11.65 3.94 -13.55
CA LYS A 25 -10.47 4.34 -14.31
C LYS A 25 -10.52 3.77 -15.72
N ASP A 26 -10.44 4.67 -16.70
CA ASP A 26 -10.33 4.27 -18.10
C ASP A 26 -9.06 3.45 -18.33
N ALA A 27 -9.22 2.38 -19.13
CA ALA A 27 -8.14 1.53 -19.62
C ALA A 27 -7.36 0.74 -18.56
N LEU A 28 -7.94 0.53 -17.37
CA LEU A 28 -7.47 -0.44 -16.38
C LEU A 28 -8.47 -1.60 -16.28
N THR A 29 -8.00 -2.83 -16.50
CA THR A 29 -8.81 -4.03 -16.43
C THR A 29 -8.19 -4.99 -15.39
N PRO A 30 -8.82 -5.19 -14.22
CA PRO A 30 -8.35 -6.19 -13.27
C PRO A 30 -8.64 -7.59 -13.83
N VAL A 31 -7.60 -8.40 -14.06
CA VAL A 31 -7.72 -9.75 -14.62
C VAL A 31 -7.41 -10.85 -13.61
N ALA A 32 -6.77 -10.50 -12.49
CA ALA A 32 -6.47 -11.45 -11.43
C ALA A 32 -6.56 -10.82 -10.03
N ALA A 33 -6.99 -11.61 -9.06
CA ALA A 33 -6.95 -11.24 -7.65
C ALA A 33 -6.67 -12.49 -6.81
N CYS A 34 -5.80 -12.40 -5.82
CA CYS A 34 -5.53 -13.53 -4.94
C CYS A 34 -5.38 -13.10 -3.47
N ASP A 35 -5.60 -14.06 -2.58
CA ASP A 35 -5.19 -14.00 -1.18
C ASP A 35 -4.64 -15.36 -0.77
N ARG A 36 -4.43 -15.61 0.52
CA ARG A 36 -3.84 -16.87 1.00
C ARG A 36 -4.71 -18.11 0.74
N HIS A 37 -5.99 -17.95 0.42
CA HIS A 37 -6.92 -19.05 0.25
C HIS A 37 -7.07 -19.49 -1.20
N GLY A 38 -6.77 -18.61 -2.16
CA GLY A 38 -6.91 -18.94 -3.57
C GLY A 38 -6.72 -17.77 -4.51
N VAL A 39 -7.13 -17.98 -5.76
CA VAL A 39 -6.98 -17.02 -6.86
C VAL A 39 -8.26 -16.98 -7.70
N ALA A 40 -8.62 -15.77 -8.14
CA ALA A 40 -9.56 -15.51 -9.22
C ALA A 40 -8.78 -15.02 -10.45
N PHE A 41 -9.12 -15.53 -11.63
CA PHE A 41 -8.51 -15.10 -12.89
C PHE A 41 -9.55 -15.10 -14.02
N ASP A 42 -9.64 -13.98 -14.72
CA ASP A 42 -10.38 -13.85 -15.98
C ASP A 42 -9.62 -12.88 -16.90
N GLY A 43 -9.09 -13.39 -18.01
CA GLY A 43 -8.32 -12.61 -18.99
C GLY A 43 -9.17 -11.57 -19.73
N ASP A 44 -10.50 -11.70 -19.73
CA ASP A 44 -11.43 -10.70 -20.26
C ASP A 44 -11.81 -9.64 -19.20
N GLY A 45 -11.36 -9.83 -17.95
CA GLY A 45 -11.61 -8.96 -16.79
C GLY A 45 -12.53 -9.59 -15.74
N LEU A 46 -12.18 -9.41 -14.47
CA LEU A 46 -12.95 -9.90 -13.33
C LEU A 46 -14.29 -9.15 -13.19
N ASP A 47 -15.35 -9.86 -12.80
CA ASP A 47 -16.57 -9.26 -12.26
C ASP A 47 -16.28 -8.74 -10.85
N VAL A 48 -15.82 -7.50 -10.77
CA VAL A 48 -15.40 -6.89 -9.51
C VAL A 48 -16.58 -6.75 -8.53
N ASP A 49 -17.79 -6.46 -9.01
CA ASP A 49 -18.96 -6.32 -8.13
C ASP A 49 -19.30 -7.65 -7.45
N GLU A 50 -19.24 -8.76 -8.18
CA GLU A 50 -19.43 -10.10 -7.63
C GLU A 50 -18.34 -10.46 -6.62
N LEU A 51 -17.08 -10.19 -6.95
CA LEU A 51 -15.94 -10.48 -6.08
C LEU A 51 -16.04 -9.69 -4.76
N LEU A 52 -16.35 -8.39 -4.85
CA LEU A 52 -16.50 -7.53 -3.67
C LEU A 52 -17.69 -7.98 -2.80
N ALA A 53 -18.83 -8.31 -3.40
CA ALA A 53 -19.99 -8.79 -2.66
C ALA A 53 -19.74 -10.15 -1.98
N ALA A 54 -19.00 -11.06 -2.63
CA ALA A 54 -18.70 -12.38 -2.08
C ALA A 54 -17.69 -12.34 -0.93
N THR A 55 -16.76 -11.38 -0.98
CA THR A 55 -15.68 -11.20 0.01
C THR A 55 -16.08 -10.30 1.19
N GLU A 56 -17.22 -9.62 1.12
CA GLU A 56 -17.71 -8.74 2.19
C GLU A 56 -17.94 -9.53 3.49
N GLY A 57 -17.30 -9.11 4.58
CA GLY A 57 -17.34 -9.81 5.87
C GLY A 57 -16.63 -11.18 5.90
N ASN A 58 -16.06 -11.63 4.79
CA ASN A 58 -15.28 -12.86 4.68
C ASN A 58 -13.77 -12.56 4.56
N ILE A 59 -13.34 -11.34 4.86
CA ILE A 59 -11.93 -10.92 4.75
C ILE A 59 -11.07 -11.73 5.71
N ASP A 60 -9.91 -12.17 5.25
CA ASP A 60 -8.93 -12.79 6.12
C ASP A 60 -7.91 -11.76 6.63
N ASN A 61 -8.14 -11.27 7.85
CA ASN A 61 -7.29 -10.30 8.55
C ASN A 61 -6.12 -10.96 9.30
N GLU A 62 -5.95 -12.29 9.23
CA GLU A 62 -4.88 -12.98 9.96
C GLU A 62 -3.50 -12.67 9.33
N VAL A 63 -2.40 -12.81 10.06
CA VAL A 63 -1.05 -12.54 9.53
C VAL A 63 -0.63 -13.68 8.59
N ALA A 64 -0.27 -13.38 7.35
CA ALA A 64 0.37 -14.36 6.47
C ALA A 64 1.80 -14.61 6.98
N THR A 65 2.09 -15.86 7.36
CA THR A 65 3.45 -16.34 7.63
C THR A 65 3.79 -17.39 6.59
N ASP A 66 5.03 -17.38 6.11
CA ASP A 66 5.50 -18.32 5.11
C ASP A 66 5.41 -19.76 5.68
N GLY A 67 4.48 -20.56 5.16
CA GLY A 67 4.37 -22.00 5.47
C GLY A 67 3.64 -22.43 6.76
N GLY A 68 2.81 -21.59 7.38
CA GLY A 68 2.13 -21.93 8.64
C GLY A 68 0.67 -22.37 8.51
N SER A 69 0.36 -23.63 8.84
CA SER A 69 -1.00 -24.09 9.17
C SER A 69 -1.48 -23.40 10.47
N GLY A 70 -2.00 -22.18 10.35
CA GLY A 70 -2.68 -21.46 11.44
C GLY A 70 -4.05 -22.08 11.70
N GLY A 71 -4.23 -22.66 12.89
CA GLY A 71 -5.46 -23.34 13.29
C GLY A 71 -6.64 -22.37 13.45
N THR A 72 -7.76 -22.71 12.81
CA THR A 72 -9.04 -22.01 12.94
C THR A 72 -9.56 -22.05 14.38
N THR A 73 -9.53 -20.93 15.09
CA THR A 73 -10.41 -20.70 16.23
C THR A 73 -11.53 -19.75 15.81
N ALA A 74 -12.73 -20.31 15.67
CA ALA A 74 -13.95 -19.56 15.41
C ALA A 74 -14.22 -18.59 16.58
N ALA A 75 -14.04 -17.29 16.35
CA ALA A 75 -14.57 -16.27 17.23
C ALA A 75 -16.07 -16.10 16.93
N GLU A 76 -16.92 -16.51 17.87
CA GLU A 76 -18.36 -16.22 17.86
C GLU A 76 -18.57 -14.72 18.16
N GLY A 77 -18.60 -13.91 17.10
CA GLY A 77 -18.84 -12.47 17.22
C GLY A 77 -19.31 -11.85 15.91
N GLY A 78 -20.62 -11.87 15.65
CA GLY A 78 -21.32 -10.83 14.87
C GLY A 78 -21.06 -10.68 13.36
N VAL A 79 -20.19 -11.45 12.72
CA VAL A 79 -19.94 -11.30 11.28
C VAL A 79 -21.02 -12.02 10.45
N LYS A 80 -21.58 -11.34 9.44
CA LYS A 80 -22.36 -11.99 8.39
C LYS A 80 -21.41 -12.80 7.49
N GLN A 81 -21.01 -13.98 7.95
CA GLN A 81 -20.37 -14.95 7.07
C GLN A 81 -21.37 -15.39 6.02
N HIS A 82 -21.10 -15.07 4.75
CA HIS A 82 -21.84 -15.60 3.63
C HIS A 82 -21.15 -16.89 3.16
N GLY A 83 -21.64 -18.03 3.63
CA GLY A 83 -21.16 -19.36 3.20
C GLY A 83 -20.06 -19.95 4.09
N GLN A 84 -19.39 -21.01 3.59
CA GLN A 84 -18.32 -21.75 4.31
C GLN A 84 -16.90 -21.34 3.87
N GLN A 85 -16.78 -20.51 2.84
CA GLN A 85 -15.51 -20.11 2.23
C GLN A 85 -15.10 -18.73 2.75
N ARG A 86 -13.79 -18.48 2.90
CA ARG A 86 -13.21 -17.20 3.34
C ARG A 86 -12.33 -16.61 2.23
N GLY A 87 -12.21 -15.28 2.21
CA GLY A 87 -11.41 -14.57 1.21
C GLY A 87 -11.90 -14.75 -0.21
N VAL A 88 -11.00 -14.64 -1.19
CA VAL A 88 -11.32 -14.62 -2.62
C VAL A 88 -12.10 -15.87 -3.06
N VAL A 89 -11.88 -17.03 -2.43
CA VAL A 89 -12.59 -18.29 -2.75
C VAL A 89 -14.07 -18.29 -2.34
N ALA A 90 -14.56 -17.23 -1.68
CA ALA A 90 -15.98 -17.00 -1.54
C ALA A 90 -16.65 -16.56 -2.86
N SER A 91 -15.90 -15.94 -3.78
CA SER A 91 -16.35 -15.60 -5.13
C SER A 91 -16.50 -16.85 -6.00
N SER A 92 -17.50 -16.84 -6.88
CA SER A 92 -17.70 -17.89 -7.87
C SER A 92 -16.65 -17.90 -8.99
N GLN A 93 -15.87 -16.82 -9.11
CA GLN A 93 -14.77 -16.68 -10.07
C GLN A 93 -13.46 -17.30 -9.57
N ALA A 94 -13.39 -17.60 -8.27
CA ALA A 94 -12.17 -18.03 -7.61
C ALA A 94 -12.09 -19.54 -7.40
N ARG A 95 -10.87 -20.03 -7.24
CA ARG A 95 -10.59 -21.42 -6.84
C ARG A 95 -9.58 -21.46 -5.70
N PRO A 96 -9.68 -22.45 -4.79
CA PRO A 96 -8.63 -22.69 -3.80
C PRO A 96 -7.29 -22.97 -4.46
N SER A 97 -6.23 -22.47 -3.83
CA SER A 97 -4.84 -22.72 -4.24
C SER A 97 -3.94 -22.77 -3.02
N GLU A 98 -2.96 -23.67 -3.05
CA GLU A 98 -1.91 -23.78 -2.03
C GLU A 98 -0.78 -22.78 -2.26
N ASP A 99 -0.65 -22.25 -3.48
CA ASP A 99 0.29 -21.18 -3.83
C ASP A 99 -0.32 -20.16 -4.80
N PRO A 100 -1.22 -19.29 -4.29
CA PRO A 100 -1.97 -18.36 -5.14
C PRO A 100 -1.10 -17.33 -5.85
N ILE A 101 0.01 -16.91 -5.23
CA ILE A 101 0.96 -15.96 -5.82
C ILE A 101 1.66 -16.60 -7.03
N GLN A 102 2.09 -17.87 -6.92
CA GLN A 102 2.69 -18.57 -8.06
C GLN A 102 1.73 -18.67 -9.23
N GLU A 103 0.46 -18.93 -8.96
CA GLU A 103 -0.54 -19.05 -10.03
C GLU A 103 -0.80 -17.71 -10.76
N VAL A 104 -0.57 -16.57 -10.10
CA VAL A 104 -0.56 -15.25 -10.75
C VAL A 104 0.71 -15.07 -11.59
N ILE A 105 1.88 -15.45 -11.05
CA ILE A 105 3.17 -15.39 -11.76
C ILE A 105 3.13 -16.24 -13.05
N ASP A 106 2.58 -17.45 -12.97
CA ASP A 106 2.43 -18.38 -14.10
C ASP A 106 1.52 -17.82 -15.22
N ARG A 107 0.81 -16.72 -14.95
CA ARG A 107 -0.05 -15.97 -15.89
C ARG A 107 0.53 -14.62 -16.30
N GLY A 108 1.81 -14.38 -16.00
CA GLY A 108 2.49 -13.10 -16.22
C GLY A 108 2.36 -12.53 -17.64
N ASP A 109 2.34 -13.39 -18.67
CA ASP A 109 2.15 -12.97 -20.07
C ASP A 109 0.79 -12.27 -20.34
N GLU A 110 -0.18 -12.46 -19.46
CA GLU A 110 -1.54 -11.88 -19.54
C GLU A 110 -1.72 -10.68 -18.60
N ILE A 111 -0.66 -10.22 -17.91
CA ILE A 111 -0.74 -9.24 -16.81
C ILE A 111 0.34 -8.14 -16.99
N ASP A 112 -0.06 -6.94 -17.41
CA ASP A 112 0.88 -5.81 -17.56
C ASP A 112 1.45 -5.32 -16.21
N ALA A 113 0.68 -5.45 -15.13
CA ALA A 113 1.06 -4.94 -13.81
C ALA A 113 0.48 -5.73 -12.64
N VAL A 114 1.15 -5.69 -11.49
CA VAL A 114 0.71 -6.31 -10.24
C VAL A 114 0.76 -5.29 -9.11
N LEU A 115 -0.38 -5.07 -8.47
CA LEU A 115 -0.48 -4.30 -7.22
C LEU A 115 -0.29 -5.26 -6.03
N LEU A 116 0.75 -5.03 -5.26
CA LEU A 116 1.07 -5.73 -4.02
C LEU A 116 0.33 -5.06 -2.86
N ALA A 117 -0.95 -5.38 -2.69
CA ALA A 117 -1.78 -4.95 -1.57
C ALA A 117 -1.65 -5.92 -0.37
N LEU A 118 -0.44 -6.39 -0.13
CA LEU A 118 -0.09 -7.36 0.91
C LEU A 118 0.44 -6.63 2.13
N PRO A 119 0.09 -7.04 3.36
CA PRO A 119 0.72 -6.50 4.54
C PRO A 119 2.17 -7.00 4.64
N ASN A 120 3.10 -6.13 5.03
CA ASN A 120 4.53 -6.47 5.13
C ASN A 120 4.98 -6.67 6.58
N TYR A 121 4.34 -7.62 7.27
CA TYR A 121 4.64 -7.95 8.66
C TYR A 121 6.02 -8.59 8.86
N GLU A 122 6.54 -9.22 7.83
CA GLU A 122 7.95 -9.61 7.74
C GLU A 122 8.62 -8.58 6.84
N HIS A 123 9.67 -7.90 7.31
CA HIS A 123 10.29 -6.79 6.59
C HIS A 123 10.75 -7.13 5.16
N ASP A 124 10.84 -8.42 4.83
CA ASP A 124 11.27 -8.94 3.54
C ASP A 124 10.15 -9.66 2.76
N PHE A 125 8.88 -9.63 3.18
CA PHE A 125 7.81 -10.36 2.47
C PHE A 125 7.55 -9.80 1.07
N ILE A 126 7.45 -8.46 0.95
CA ILE A 126 7.34 -7.80 -0.37
C ILE A 126 8.61 -8.03 -1.21
N PRO A 127 9.84 -7.78 -0.72
CA PRO A 127 11.06 -8.12 -1.46
C PRO A 127 11.14 -9.59 -1.92
N ARG A 128 10.83 -10.55 -1.05
CA ARG A 128 10.80 -11.98 -1.43
C ARG A 128 9.71 -12.28 -2.45
N THR A 129 8.55 -11.63 -2.34
CA THR A 129 7.50 -11.77 -3.36
C THR A 129 8.00 -11.25 -4.71
N ALA A 130 8.70 -10.12 -4.74
CA ALA A 130 9.32 -9.60 -5.96
C ALA A 130 10.38 -10.56 -6.52
N ASP A 131 11.19 -11.21 -5.67
CA ASP A 131 12.14 -12.26 -6.10
C ASP A 131 11.43 -13.41 -6.81
N ARG A 132 10.24 -13.81 -6.36
CA ARG A 132 9.44 -14.84 -7.03
C ARG A 132 8.98 -14.42 -8.43
N PHE A 133 8.68 -13.14 -8.65
CA PHE A 133 8.35 -12.63 -9.99
C PHE A 133 9.58 -12.65 -10.91
N VAL A 134 10.77 -12.30 -10.39
CA VAL A 134 12.04 -12.44 -11.13
C VAL A 134 12.30 -13.90 -11.50
N ASP A 135 12.20 -14.81 -10.52
CA ASP A 135 12.40 -16.25 -10.73
C ASP A 135 11.37 -16.89 -11.67
N GLY A 136 10.19 -16.28 -11.76
CA GLY A 136 9.10 -16.68 -12.64
C GLY A 136 9.16 -16.11 -14.06
N ASP A 137 10.27 -15.46 -14.44
CA ASP A 137 10.46 -14.80 -15.73
C ASP A 137 9.39 -13.72 -16.03
N TYR A 138 8.79 -13.10 -15.00
CA TYR A 138 7.83 -12.01 -15.19
C TYR A 138 8.53 -10.76 -15.72
N ALA A 139 7.95 -10.15 -16.77
CA ALA A 139 8.35 -8.85 -17.29
C ALA A 139 7.14 -7.93 -17.31
N GLY A 140 7.18 -6.85 -16.54
CA GLY A 140 6.05 -5.95 -16.36
C GLY A 140 6.25 -5.02 -15.18
N VAL A 141 5.17 -4.66 -14.50
CA VAL A 141 5.21 -3.68 -13.41
C VAL A 141 4.81 -4.29 -12.09
N LEU A 142 5.58 -4.04 -11.05
CA LEU A 142 5.20 -4.32 -9.67
C LEU A 142 4.98 -2.99 -8.95
N VAL A 143 3.90 -2.84 -8.20
CA VAL A 143 3.61 -1.64 -7.43
C VAL A 143 3.25 -2.03 -6.01
N ASP A 144 3.83 -1.39 -5.01
CA ASP A 144 3.42 -1.54 -3.61
C ASP A 144 2.92 -0.23 -3.01
N VAL A 145 2.35 -0.32 -1.81
CA VAL A 145 1.92 0.82 -1.00
C VAL A 145 2.60 0.79 0.39
N LEU A 146 3.86 0.35 0.43
CA LEU A 146 4.62 0.19 1.67
C LEU A 146 4.88 1.51 2.40
N LYS A 147 4.91 1.45 3.73
CA LYS A 147 5.21 2.60 4.59
C LYS A 147 6.67 2.72 5.03
N ARG A 148 7.40 1.62 5.22
CA ARG A 148 8.67 1.62 5.99
C ARG A 148 9.93 1.82 5.15
N SER A 149 10.81 2.72 5.60
CA SER A 149 12.08 3.09 4.94
C SER A 149 13.00 1.91 4.69
N ARG A 150 13.14 1.01 5.67
CA ARG A 150 14.02 -0.16 5.56
C ARG A 150 13.72 -1.05 4.34
N VAL A 151 12.46 -1.15 3.94
CA VAL A 151 12.04 -2.04 2.86
C VAL A 151 12.44 -1.47 1.49
N ILE A 152 12.46 -0.14 1.35
CA ILE A 152 12.91 0.53 0.12
C ILE A 152 14.37 0.18 -0.19
N GLY A 153 15.24 0.19 0.82
CA GLY A 153 16.64 -0.20 0.64
C GLY A 153 16.79 -1.66 0.15
N MET A 154 15.95 -2.58 0.64
CA MET A 154 15.95 -3.97 0.16
C MET A 154 15.49 -4.09 -1.30
N LEU A 155 14.58 -3.23 -1.75
CA LEU A 155 14.15 -3.18 -3.14
C LEU A 155 15.24 -2.57 -4.03
N ASP A 156 15.91 -1.51 -3.57
CA ASP A 156 17.01 -0.88 -4.31
C ASP A 156 18.19 -1.85 -4.53
N ASP A 157 18.49 -2.72 -3.55
CA ASP A 157 19.48 -3.80 -3.68
C ASP A 157 19.15 -4.79 -4.82
N ARG A 158 17.89 -4.84 -5.28
CA ARG A 158 17.40 -5.71 -6.37
C ARG A 158 17.29 -5.01 -7.72
N SER A 159 17.70 -3.73 -7.83
CA SER A 159 17.51 -2.95 -9.07
C SER A 159 18.13 -3.62 -10.30
N GLU A 160 19.32 -4.20 -10.18
CA GLU A 160 19.99 -4.89 -11.30
C GLU A 160 19.20 -6.14 -11.75
N ASP A 161 18.63 -6.90 -10.82
CA ASP A 161 17.82 -8.09 -11.11
C ASP A 161 16.49 -7.68 -11.78
N PHE A 162 15.84 -6.62 -11.30
CA PHE A 162 14.64 -6.07 -11.94
C PHE A 162 14.93 -5.54 -13.34
N GLU A 163 16.05 -4.84 -13.55
CA GLU A 163 16.48 -4.40 -14.88
C GLU A 163 16.71 -5.58 -15.83
N ALA A 164 17.34 -6.65 -15.34
CA ALA A 164 17.60 -7.85 -16.13
C ALA A 164 16.31 -8.61 -16.48
N ALA A 165 15.33 -8.66 -15.57
CA ALA A 165 14.02 -9.29 -15.77
C ALA A 165 13.05 -8.44 -16.61
N GLY A 166 13.34 -7.16 -16.85
CA GLY A 166 12.41 -6.24 -17.50
C GLY A 166 11.25 -5.82 -16.59
N ILE A 167 11.51 -5.75 -15.28
CA ILE A 167 10.57 -5.32 -14.25
C ILE A 167 10.78 -3.84 -13.93
N THR A 168 9.68 -3.10 -13.92
CA THR A 168 9.61 -1.74 -13.37
C THR A 168 8.90 -1.82 -12.02
N PHE A 169 9.64 -1.65 -10.93
CA PHE A 169 9.08 -1.66 -9.58
C PHE A 169 8.77 -0.23 -9.14
N VAL A 170 7.54 0.04 -8.69
CA VAL A 170 7.15 1.33 -8.09
C VAL A 170 6.84 1.13 -6.61
N CYS A 171 7.75 1.57 -5.74
CA CYS A 171 7.65 1.43 -4.29
C CYS A 171 6.96 2.64 -3.64
N GLY A 172 6.26 2.39 -2.53
CA GLY A 172 5.63 3.43 -1.71
C GLY A 172 4.58 4.24 -2.46
N ALA A 173 3.73 3.62 -3.27
CA ALA A 173 2.81 4.32 -4.18
C ALA A 173 1.45 4.70 -3.55
N GLY A 174 1.35 4.80 -2.23
CA GLY A 174 0.11 5.03 -1.48
C GLY A 174 -0.22 6.51 -1.24
N ALA A 175 -0.61 6.83 0.00
CA ALA A 175 -0.86 8.21 0.43
C ALA A 175 0.43 8.88 0.91
N THR A 176 1.03 8.28 1.92
CA THR A 176 2.36 8.55 2.44
C THR A 176 2.95 7.17 2.77
N PRO A 177 4.11 6.82 2.22
CA PRO A 177 4.68 7.41 1.02
C PRO A 177 3.70 7.29 -0.16
N GLY A 178 3.86 8.17 -1.15
CA GLY A 178 3.03 8.19 -2.36
C GLY A 178 2.61 9.59 -2.77
N LEU A 179 1.32 9.90 -2.63
CA LEU A 179 0.75 11.21 -2.97
C LEU A 179 1.49 12.37 -2.29
N LEU A 180 1.73 12.28 -0.99
CA LEU A 180 2.37 13.36 -0.22
C LEU A 180 3.86 13.48 -0.53
N THR A 181 4.57 12.36 -0.74
CA THR A 181 5.98 12.36 -1.17
C THR A 181 6.13 13.03 -2.54
N GLY A 182 5.28 12.69 -3.50
CA GLY A 182 5.28 13.33 -4.82
C GLY A 182 4.92 14.82 -4.74
N ALA A 183 3.96 15.19 -3.88
CA ALA A 183 3.63 16.59 -3.63
C ALA A 183 4.80 17.36 -3.01
N ALA A 184 5.54 16.75 -2.09
CA ALA A 184 6.74 17.34 -1.49
C ALA A 184 7.84 17.57 -2.53
N ALA A 185 8.12 16.57 -3.38
CA ALA A 185 9.09 16.68 -4.47
C ALA A 185 8.75 17.82 -5.46
N LEU A 186 7.46 18.02 -5.73
CA LEU A 186 6.98 19.15 -6.54
C LEU A 186 7.14 20.50 -5.81
N ALA A 187 6.74 20.57 -4.53
CA ALA A 187 6.83 21.78 -3.74
C ALA A 187 8.29 22.25 -3.51
N ALA A 188 9.23 21.31 -3.46
CA ALA A 188 10.66 21.55 -3.28
C ALA A 188 11.29 22.40 -4.40
N GLN A 189 10.73 22.38 -5.61
CA GLN A 189 11.29 23.07 -6.78
C GLN A 189 11.35 24.60 -6.65
N SER A 190 10.73 25.18 -5.62
CA SER A 190 10.79 26.62 -5.32
C SER A 190 12.03 27.02 -4.50
N PHE A 191 12.76 26.05 -3.94
CA PHE A 191 13.83 26.26 -2.99
C PHE A 191 15.20 25.91 -3.60
N VAL A 192 16.24 26.63 -3.15
CA VAL A 192 17.63 26.26 -3.44
C VAL A 192 18.17 25.26 -2.41
N GLU A 193 17.51 25.14 -1.27
CA GLU A 193 17.78 24.18 -0.20
C GLU A 193 16.46 23.96 0.55
N VAL A 194 16.01 22.72 0.62
CA VAL A 194 14.93 22.29 1.52
C VAL A 194 15.57 22.01 2.88
N THR A 195 14.96 22.50 3.95
CA THR A 195 15.46 22.31 5.32
C THR A 195 14.56 21.42 6.16
N ASP A 196 13.28 21.30 5.80
CA ASP A 196 12.34 20.48 6.55
C ASP A 196 11.19 20.02 5.63
N VAL A 197 10.82 18.75 5.75
CA VAL A 197 9.58 18.19 5.20
C VAL A 197 8.79 17.56 6.34
N ASP A 198 7.65 18.15 6.66
CA ASP A 198 6.77 17.72 7.75
C ASP A 198 5.48 17.14 7.17
N ILE A 199 5.24 15.86 7.39
CA ILE A 199 4.03 15.15 7.00
C ILE A 199 3.21 14.86 8.25
N HIS A 200 1.98 15.36 8.25
CA HIS A 200 1.02 15.12 9.33
C HIS A 200 -0.27 14.55 8.77
N TRP A 201 -0.58 13.29 9.10
CA TRP A 201 -1.75 12.60 8.58
C TRP A 201 -2.89 12.48 9.60
N GLY A 202 -4.11 12.29 9.09
CA GLY A 202 -5.30 12.08 9.90
C GLY A 202 -6.17 10.99 9.30
N VAL A 203 -6.49 9.97 10.10
CA VAL A 203 -7.32 8.83 9.67
C VAL A 203 -8.45 8.63 10.67
N GLY A 204 -9.69 8.73 10.19
CA GLY A 204 -10.88 8.23 10.87
C GLY A 204 -11.25 6.86 10.29
N LEU A 205 -11.49 5.85 11.15
CA LEU A 205 -11.59 4.45 10.72
C LEU A 205 -12.79 3.69 11.30
N LYS A 206 -13.75 4.34 11.95
CA LYS A 206 -14.84 3.62 12.67
C LYS A 206 -15.54 2.53 11.84
N SER A 207 -16.02 2.87 10.65
CA SER A 207 -16.77 1.98 9.78
C SER A 207 -15.89 0.96 9.06
N GLY A 208 -14.59 1.26 8.94
CA GLY A 208 -13.59 0.44 8.27
C GLY A 208 -12.69 -0.34 9.22
N TYR A 209 -12.85 -0.23 10.55
CA TYR A 209 -11.90 -0.76 11.53
C TYR A 209 -11.67 -2.27 11.34
N GLU A 210 -12.75 -3.03 11.19
CA GLU A 210 -12.66 -4.49 11.00
C GLU A 210 -11.88 -4.87 9.73
N ASP A 211 -12.07 -4.14 8.63
CA ASP A 211 -11.40 -4.40 7.35
C ASP A 211 -9.93 -3.91 7.34
N ASN A 212 -9.56 -3.10 8.34
CA ASN A 212 -8.26 -2.41 8.44
C ASN A 212 -7.51 -2.75 9.74
N ARG A 213 -7.91 -3.78 10.49
CA ARG A 213 -7.20 -4.22 11.72
C ARG A 213 -5.72 -4.47 11.49
N GLY A 214 -5.39 -4.96 10.30
CA GLY A 214 -4.02 -5.19 9.89
C GLY A 214 -3.19 -3.91 9.82
N THR A 215 -3.78 -2.83 9.32
CA THR A 215 -3.20 -1.49 9.26
C THR A 215 -3.07 -0.88 10.65
N VAL A 216 -4.10 -1.01 11.49
CA VAL A 216 -4.05 -0.49 12.88
C VAL A 216 -2.95 -1.16 13.69
N ARG A 217 -2.78 -2.49 13.53
CA ARG A 217 -1.65 -3.21 14.15
C ARG A 217 -0.30 -2.69 13.66
N GLU A 218 -0.18 -2.39 12.36
CA GLU A 218 1.05 -1.79 11.81
C GLU A 218 1.32 -0.40 12.40
N ASP A 219 0.29 0.43 12.57
CA ASP A 219 0.44 1.76 13.17
C ASP A 219 0.85 1.66 14.64
N ILE A 220 0.26 0.73 15.43
CA ILE A 220 0.65 0.48 16.83
C ILE A 220 2.16 0.17 16.97
N ALA A 221 2.78 -0.45 15.96
CA ALA A 221 4.22 -0.73 15.97
C ALA A 221 5.11 0.53 15.96
N HIS A 222 4.53 1.73 15.81
CA HIS A 222 5.22 3.02 15.92
C HIS A 222 5.04 3.70 17.28
N LEU A 223 4.26 3.12 18.18
CA LEU A 223 4.20 3.62 19.56
C LEU A 223 5.53 3.33 20.29
N PRO A 224 5.99 4.20 21.20
CA PRO A 224 7.30 4.07 21.85
C PRO A 224 7.54 2.74 22.58
N GLU A 225 6.48 2.07 23.02
CA GLU A 225 6.52 0.80 23.74
C GLU A 225 6.59 -0.43 22.83
N TYR A 226 6.38 -0.26 21.53
CA TYR A 226 6.21 -1.34 20.56
C TYR A 226 7.19 -1.20 19.38
N ASP A 227 7.34 -2.31 18.68
CA ASP A 227 8.00 -2.43 17.40
C ASP A 227 7.21 -3.43 16.53
N ILE A 228 7.66 -3.70 15.29
CA ILE A 228 6.92 -4.62 14.42
C ILE A 228 6.83 -6.03 14.99
N GLU A 229 7.85 -6.48 15.72
CA GLU A 229 7.95 -7.85 16.21
C GLU A 229 6.95 -8.07 17.35
N THR A 230 6.93 -7.12 18.29
CA THR A 230 6.01 -7.10 19.42
C THR A 230 4.57 -6.83 18.97
N ALA A 231 4.34 -5.88 18.05
CA ALA A 231 3.00 -5.58 17.54
C ALA A 231 2.37 -6.77 16.79
N ARG A 232 3.20 -7.58 16.11
CA ARG A 232 2.76 -8.81 15.43
C ARG A 232 2.27 -9.88 16.40
N GLU A 233 2.84 -9.93 17.60
CA GLU A 233 2.48 -10.91 18.63
C GLU A 233 1.20 -10.53 19.40
N LEU A 234 0.73 -9.29 19.27
CA LEU A 234 -0.48 -8.81 19.94
C LEU A 234 -1.73 -9.55 19.45
N SER A 235 -2.44 -10.13 20.42
CA SER A 235 -3.79 -10.63 20.24
C SER A 235 -4.78 -9.50 19.99
N GLU A 236 -5.95 -9.83 19.44
CA GLU A 236 -7.02 -8.85 19.22
C GLU A 236 -7.41 -8.14 20.52
N ALA A 237 -7.52 -8.88 21.63
CA ALA A 237 -7.88 -8.31 22.93
C ALA A 237 -6.81 -7.34 23.47
N GLU A 238 -5.54 -7.57 23.17
CA GLU A 238 -4.45 -6.65 23.54
C GLU A 238 -4.49 -5.38 22.68
N ILE A 239 -4.78 -5.50 21.39
CA ILE A 239 -4.98 -4.34 20.50
C ILE A 239 -6.17 -3.50 20.98
N GLU A 240 -7.31 -4.12 21.30
CA GLU A 240 -8.45 -3.37 21.84
C GLU A 240 -8.12 -2.67 23.17
N ALA A 241 -7.32 -3.31 24.03
CA ALA A 241 -6.89 -2.70 25.29
C ALA A 241 -5.99 -1.47 25.05
N ILE A 242 -5.06 -1.53 24.10
CA ILE A 242 -4.23 -0.39 23.70
C ILE A 242 -5.12 0.74 23.17
N ILE A 243 -6.06 0.41 22.27
CA ILE A 243 -7.01 1.38 21.73
C ILE A 243 -7.81 2.05 22.85
N ASP A 244 -8.33 1.28 23.80
CA ASP A 244 -9.10 1.80 24.92
C ASP A 244 -8.27 2.66 25.87
N ASP A 245 -7.02 2.30 26.13
CA ASP A 245 -6.07 3.09 26.94
C ASP A 245 -5.77 4.46 26.31
N HIS A 246 -5.92 4.57 24.99
CA HIS A 246 -5.81 5.80 24.21
C HIS A 246 -7.16 6.45 23.89
N ASP A 247 -8.25 6.06 24.55
CA ASP A 247 -9.60 6.57 24.28
C ASP A 247 -10.04 6.44 22.81
N GLY A 248 -9.46 5.49 22.07
CA GLY A 248 -9.70 5.27 20.66
C GLY A 248 -9.03 6.26 19.71
N VAL A 249 -8.21 7.18 20.23
CA VAL A 249 -7.50 8.19 19.44
C VAL A 249 -6.00 8.09 19.75
N ILE A 250 -5.24 7.61 18.78
CA ILE A 250 -3.80 7.36 18.92
C ILE A 250 -3.05 8.42 18.11
N GLU A 251 -2.13 9.11 18.78
CA GLU A 251 -1.22 10.10 18.17
C GLU A 251 0.16 9.47 17.99
N PHE A 252 0.75 9.70 16.82
CA PHE A 252 2.05 9.19 16.44
C PHE A 252 2.97 10.36 16.08
N GLU A 253 4.19 10.31 16.61
CA GLU A 253 5.25 11.27 16.34
C GLU A 253 6.46 10.52 15.79
N ASP A 254 7.17 11.13 14.84
CA ASP A 254 8.48 10.66 14.33
C ASP A 254 8.49 9.17 13.91
N MET A 255 7.51 8.80 13.10
CA MET A 255 7.35 7.43 12.60
C MET A 255 8.44 7.09 11.58
N GLU A 256 9.00 5.87 11.65
CA GLU A 256 9.76 5.29 10.53
C GLU A 256 8.89 5.28 9.27
N HIS A 257 9.29 6.02 8.26
CA HIS A 257 8.46 6.20 7.08
C HIS A 257 9.25 6.54 5.83
N ALA A 258 9.06 5.75 4.78
CA ALA A 258 9.87 5.74 3.56
C ALA A 258 9.85 7.05 2.75
N ASP A 259 9.01 8.02 3.11
CA ASP A 259 9.08 9.38 2.56
C ASP A 259 10.49 9.96 2.69
N ASP A 260 11.19 9.66 3.80
CA ASP A 260 12.55 10.10 4.08
C ASP A 260 13.55 9.67 2.99
N VAL A 261 13.71 8.35 2.80
CA VAL A 261 14.63 7.74 1.85
C VAL A 261 14.22 8.01 0.41
N LEU A 262 12.91 8.12 0.13
CA LEU A 262 12.42 8.41 -1.21
C LEU A 262 12.72 9.86 -1.62
N LEU A 263 12.60 10.83 -0.71
CA LEU A 263 12.95 12.22 -0.97
C LEU A 263 14.48 12.43 -1.02
N GLU A 264 15.24 11.75 -0.15
CA GLU A 264 16.70 11.77 -0.17
C GLU A 264 17.25 11.18 -1.48
N ARG A 265 16.73 10.02 -1.89
CA ARG A 265 17.12 9.39 -3.16
C ARG A 265 16.83 10.29 -4.37
N ALA A 266 15.75 11.05 -4.33
CA ALA A 266 15.41 12.03 -5.38
C ALA A 266 16.24 13.34 -5.31
N GLY A 267 17.10 13.49 -4.30
CA GLY A 267 17.95 14.67 -4.10
C GLY A 267 17.18 15.91 -3.62
N VAL A 268 16.08 15.71 -2.89
CA VAL A 268 15.23 16.80 -2.38
C VAL A 268 15.78 17.38 -1.07
N CYS A 269 16.06 16.52 -0.09
CA CYS A 269 16.59 16.86 1.24
C CYS A 269 17.33 15.65 1.82
N ASP A 270 18.04 15.82 2.94
CA ASP A 270 18.57 14.67 3.67
C ASP A 270 17.41 13.94 4.38
N ALA A 271 17.54 12.63 4.60
CA ALA A 271 16.47 11.84 5.23
C ALA A 271 16.13 12.33 6.65
N GLU A 272 17.10 12.89 7.38
CA GLU A 272 16.92 13.45 8.73
C GLU A 272 16.06 14.72 8.78
N ASP A 273 15.85 15.38 7.64
CA ASP A 273 14.99 16.57 7.51
C ASP A 273 13.52 16.21 7.25
N VAL A 274 13.19 14.91 7.19
CA VAL A 274 11.82 14.43 6.93
C VAL A 274 11.23 13.88 8.23
N THR A 275 10.08 14.41 8.63
CA THR A 275 9.34 13.92 9.81
C THR A 275 7.93 13.52 9.40
N VAL A 276 7.49 12.34 9.86
CA VAL A 276 6.15 11.82 9.61
C VAL A 276 5.46 11.50 10.92
N GLY A 277 4.23 11.98 11.09
CA GLY A 277 3.38 11.66 12.23
C GLY A 277 1.90 11.85 11.90
N GLY A 278 1.02 11.60 12.85
CA GLY A 278 -0.41 11.76 12.61
C GLY A 278 -1.31 11.25 13.72
N ILE A 279 -2.62 11.28 13.44
CA ILE A 279 -3.66 10.91 14.39
C ILE A 279 -4.60 9.88 13.76
N LEU A 280 -4.73 8.74 14.43
CA LEU A 280 -5.68 7.68 14.12
C LEU A 280 -6.84 7.72 15.12
N ASP A 281 -8.07 7.94 14.64
CA ASP A 281 -9.31 7.82 15.40
C ASP A 281 -10.09 6.58 14.93
N VAL A 282 -10.11 5.52 15.73
CA VAL A 282 -10.85 4.28 15.40
C VAL A 282 -12.33 4.33 15.80
N ARG A 283 -12.78 5.42 16.43
CA ARG A 283 -14.15 5.60 16.93
C ARG A 283 -14.98 6.57 16.09
N ASN A 284 -14.33 7.33 15.20
CA ASN A 284 -14.95 8.23 14.21
C ASN A 284 -14.52 7.91 12.78
N ASP A 285 -15.38 8.17 11.79
CA ASP A 285 -15.05 8.10 10.36
C ASP A 285 -14.50 9.43 9.83
N GLU A 286 -14.86 10.53 10.48
CA GLU A 286 -14.30 11.85 10.14
C GLU A 286 -12.83 11.88 10.51
N LYS A 287 -11.99 12.46 9.64
CA LYS A 287 -10.57 12.63 9.95
C LYS A 287 -10.40 13.48 11.22
N PRO A 288 -9.57 13.04 12.18
CA PRO A 288 -9.30 13.81 13.39
C PRO A 288 -8.50 15.09 13.13
N THR A 289 -7.78 15.13 11.99
CA THR A 289 -7.00 16.27 11.53
C THR A 289 -6.88 16.25 10.01
N THR A 290 -6.70 17.43 9.40
CA THR A 290 -6.45 17.54 7.96
C THR A 290 -5.07 16.96 7.65
N THR A 291 -5.00 16.07 6.68
CA THR A 291 -3.74 15.46 6.25
C THR A 291 -2.95 16.44 5.39
N THR A 292 -1.70 16.71 5.75
CA THR A 292 -0.86 17.70 5.08
C THR A 292 0.57 17.23 4.87
N VAL A 293 1.23 17.84 3.88
CA VAL A 293 2.70 17.89 3.80
C VAL A 293 3.14 19.34 3.68
N ARG A 294 4.16 19.71 4.46
CA ARG A 294 4.73 21.05 4.50
C ARG A 294 6.20 20.95 4.11
N VAL A 295 6.59 21.67 3.07
CA VAL A 295 7.99 21.74 2.61
C VAL A 295 8.52 23.13 2.90
N THR A 296 9.48 23.20 3.82
CA THR A 296 10.15 24.44 4.21
C THR A 296 11.55 24.48 3.60
N GLY A 297 11.94 25.65 3.09
CA GLY A 297 13.25 25.82 2.52
C GLY A 297 13.62 27.27 2.31
N ARG A 298 14.83 27.49 1.78
CA ARG A 298 15.34 28.80 1.40
C ARG A 298 15.23 29.00 -0.10
N THR A 299 14.72 30.14 -0.54
CA THR A 299 14.61 30.49 -1.96
C THR A 299 15.92 31.06 -2.51
N PHE A 300 16.00 31.24 -3.83
CA PHE A 300 17.17 31.87 -4.46
C PHE A 300 17.36 33.35 -4.07
N ASP A 301 16.28 34.01 -3.60
CA ASP A 301 16.32 35.37 -3.06
C ASP A 301 16.82 35.42 -1.60
N GLY A 302 17.08 34.27 -0.98
CA GLY A 302 17.56 34.15 0.39
C GLY A 302 16.47 34.14 1.46
N GLU A 303 15.19 34.14 1.06
CA GLU A 303 14.05 34.10 1.97
C GLU A 303 13.72 32.67 2.40
N THR A 304 13.33 32.47 3.66
CA THR A 304 12.76 31.20 4.12
C THR A 304 11.26 31.22 3.93
N ALA A 305 10.70 30.17 3.33
CA ALA A 305 9.26 30.02 3.14
C ALA A 305 8.84 28.54 3.26
N THR A 306 7.54 28.32 3.43
CA THR A 306 6.93 26.99 3.51
C THR A 306 5.81 26.89 2.48
N ASN A 307 5.86 25.86 1.64
CA ASN A 307 4.75 25.44 0.79
C ASN A 307 3.96 24.34 1.52
N THR A 308 2.63 24.39 1.47
CA THR A 308 1.75 23.39 2.10
C THR A 308 0.82 22.77 1.06
N PHE A 309 0.71 21.44 1.07
CA PHE A 309 -0.29 20.68 0.33
C PHE A 309 -1.22 19.97 1.32
N GLU A 310 -2.53 20.10 1.12
CA GLU A 310 -3.56 19.63 2.05
C GLU A 310 -4.53 18.69 1.32
N LEU A 311 -4.85 17.56 1.93
CA LEU A 311 -5.89 16.66 1.43
C LEU A 311 -7.22 17.04 2.05
N GLY A 312 -8.29 17.05 1.24
CA GLY A 312 -9.64 17.29 1.76
C GLY A 312 -10.03 16.26 2.83
N ASP A 313 -10.75 16.69 3.85
CA ASP A 313 -11.13 15.82 4.97
C ASP A 313 -12.10 14.72 4.53
N GLU A 314 -12.84 14.95 3.44
CA GLU A 314 -13.77 13.98 2.83
C GLU A 314 -13.06 12.93 1.95
N THR A 315 -11.75 13.06 1.71
CA THR A 315 -10.98 12.05 0.99
C THR A 315 -10.50 10.98 1.98
N SER A 316 -11.09 9.78 1.94
CA SER A 316 -10.72 8.72 2.89
C SER A 316 -9.28 8.23 2.71
N MET A 317 -8.77 7.47 3.69
CA MET A 317 -7.47 6.81 3.59
C MET A 317 -7.41 5.94 2.33
N GLU A 318 -8.44 5.14 2.08
CA GLU A 318 -8.51 4.21 0.96
C GLU A 318 -8.49 4.94 -0.38
N ALA A 319 -9.16 6.10 -0.50
CA ALA A 319 -9.11 6.92 -1.71
C ALA A 319 -7.69 7.48 -1.93
N ASN A 320 -7.07 7.98 -0.87
CA ASN A 320 -5.72 8.57 -0.91
C ASN A 320 -4.60 7.53 -1.08
N VAL A 321 -4.86 6.25 -0.84
CA VAL A 321 -3.91 5.15 -1.13
C VAL A 321 -4.15 4.58 -2.53
N ASN A 322 -5.37 4.14 -2.83
CA ASN A 322 -5.66 3.37 -4.05
C ASN A 322 -5.70 4.23 -5.31
N GLY A 323 -6.15 5.49 -5.21
CA GLY A 323 -6.12 6.42 -6.33
C GLY A 323 -4.70 6.64 -6.86
N PRO A 324 -3.75 7.05 -6.00
CA PRO A 324 -2.33 7.15 -6.34
C PRO A 324 -1.71 5.81 -6.77
N ALA A 325 -1.96 4.71 -6.07
CA ALA A 325 -1.37 3.41 -6.41
C ALA A 325 -1.69 3.00 -7.86
N LEU A 326 -2.96 3.13 -8.27
CA LEU A 326 -3.37 2.86 -9.65
C LEU A 326 -2.84 3.91 -10.64
N GLY A 327 -2.66 5.16 -10.21
CA GLY A 327 -2.06 6.19 -11.06
C GLY A 327 -0.57 5.98 -11.32
N TYR A 328 0.17 5.54 -10.30
CA TYR A 328 1.56 5.13 -10.40
C TYR A 328 1.70 3.84 -11.19
N LEU A 329 0.77 2.88 -11.05
CA LEU A 329 0.69 1.69 -11.89
C LEU A 329 0.62 2.06 -13.39
N LYS A 330 -0.28 2.97 -13.78
CA LYS A 330 -0.37 3.46 -15.17
C LYS A 330 0.95 4.07 -15.66
N THR A 331 1.59 4.90 -14.83
CA THR A 331 2.90 5.50 -15.16
C THR A 331 4.01 4.45 -15.25
N GLY A 332 4.03 3.48 -14.34
CA GLY A 332 4.96 2.35 -14.34
C GLY A 332 4.84 1.55 -15.63
N VAL A 333 3.62 1.23 -16.07
CA VAL A 333 3.41 0.47 -17.32
C VAL A 333 3.89 1.26 -18.53
N ARG A 334 3.64 2.57 -18.54
CA ARG A 334 4.15 3.45 -19.60
C ARG A 334 5.69 3.45 -19.66
N ARG A 335 6.37 3.49 -18.51
CA ARG A 335 7.83 3.44 -18.42
C ARG A 335 8.38 2.07 -18.81
N ASN A 336 7.78 1.00 -18.32
CA ASN A 336 8.13 -0.37 -18.68
C ASN A 336 8.07 -0.59 -20.21
N ARG A 337 6.97 -0.17 -20.84
CA ARG A 337 6.79 -0.22 -22.30
C ARG A 337 7.80 0.66 -23.07
N ALA A 338 8.41 1.64 -22.43
CA ALA A 338 9.48 2.47 -22.99
C ALA A 338 10.89 1.88 -22.77
N GLY A 339 11.00 0.73 -22.09
CA GLY A 339 12.28 0.10 -21.77
C GLY A 339 12.96 0.67 -20.52
N GLU A 340 12.20 1.31 -19.63
CA GLU A 340 12.68 1.86 -18.36
C GLU A 340 12.31 0.92 -17.22
N TYR A 341 13.33 0.21 -16.70
CA TYR A 341 13.22 -0.82 -15.67
C TYR A 341 13.96 -0.39 -14.39
N GLY A 342 13.86 -1.21 -13.34
CA GLY A 342 14.47 -0.92 -12.03
C GLY A 342 13.45 -0.39 -11.03
N VAL A 343 13.94 0.25 -9.96
CA VAL A 343 13.12 0.74 -8.84
C VAL A 343 12.85 2.24 -8.96
N PHE A 344 11.58 2.62 -8.82
CA PHE A 344 11.11 4.00 -8.85
C PHE A 344 10.21 4.28 -7.65
N GLY A 345 10.15 5.54 -7.25
CA GLY A 345 9.26 6.00 -6.20
C GLY A 345 8.39 7.19 -6.63
N PRO A 346 7.54 7.67 -5.72
CA PRO A 346 6.62 8.78 -5.98
C PRO A 346 7.33 10.13 -6.16
N ALA A 347 8.56 10.26 -5.64
CA ALA A 347 9.40 11.43 -5.88
C ALA A 347 10.04 11.44 -7.29
N ASP A 348 10.12 10.28 -7.94
CA ASP A 348 10.71 10.10 -9.28
C ASP A 348 9.68 10.20 -10.42
N LEU A 349 8.40 10.02 -10.09
CA LEU A 349 7.32 9.79 -11.05
C LEU A 349 6.18 10.80 -10.87
N LEU A 350 5.58 11.23 -11.98
CA LEU A 350 4.25 11.84 -11.97
C LEU A 350 3.20 10.74 -12.22
N PRO A 351 2.20 10.57 -11.34
CA PRO A 351 1.15 9.56 -11.54
C PRO A 351 0.24 9.95 -12.71
N GLY A 352 -0.21 8.95 -13.47
CA GLY A 352 -1.19 9.13 -14.54
C GLY A 352 -2.62 9.06 -14.00
N PHE A 353 -3.48 10.00 -14.37
CA PHE A 353 -4.90 9.96 -13.98
C PHE A 353 -5.66 8.82 -14.67
#